data_AF-A0A933F8R0-F1
#
_entry.id   AF-A0A933F8R0-F1
#
_cell.length_a   1.000
_cell.length_b   1.000
_cell.length_c   1.000
_cell.angle_alpha   90.00
_cell.angle_beta   90.00
_cell.angle_gamma   90.00
#
_symmetry.space_group_name_H-M   'P 1'
#
loop_
_entity.id
_entity.type
_entity.pdbx_description
1 polymer ?
#
loop_
_entity_poly.entity_id
_entity_poly.type
_entity_poly.pdbx_seq_one_letter_code
_entity_poly.pdbx_strand_id
1 'polypeptide(L)'
;MEVTWLKEIADAPSFRVVLDTHSVNLDGYRFEEIVRLRDARGGEQAPAAVEGAEGSGHHRQATVRFTWPEPKPGELELVVKGVAGVPERVFRWSMK
;
A
#
# COMPACT_ATOMS: atom_id res chain seq x y z
N MET A 1 -4.14 4.85 10.58
CA MET A 1 -3.65 4.14 9.38
C MET A 1 -2.33 3.46 9.68
N GLU A 2 -2.20 2.21 9.29
CA GLU A 2 -1.04 1.35 9.49
C GLU A 2 -0.71 0.61 8.19
N VAL A 3 0.58 0.37 7.94
CA VAL A 3 1.03 -0.48 6.84
C VAL A 3 2.11 -1.41 7.33
N THR A 4 1.91 -2.71 7.11
CA THR A 4 2.80 -3.77 7.57
C THR A 4 3.32 -4.59 6.39
N TRP A 5 4.64 -4.69 6.25
CA TRP A 5 5.27 -5.53 5.23
C TRP A 5 5.20 -7.00 5.64
N LEU A 6 4.60 -7.83 4.78
CA LEU A 6 4.40 -9.27 4.98
C LEU A 6 5.59 -10.04 4.39
N LYS A 7 6.72 -10.06 5.11
CA LYS A 7 8.00 -10.67 4.66
C LYS A 7 7.91 -12.16 4.32
N GLU A 8 6.93 -12.86 4.86
CA GLU A 8 6.76 -14.32 4.68
C GLU A 8 6.14 -14.69 3.32
N ILE A 9 5.56 -13.72 2.60
CA ILE A 9 5.08 -13.90 1.24
C ILE A 9 6.28 -13.66 0.30
N ALA A 10 7.12 -14.68 0.18
CA ALA A 10 8.49 -14.56 -0.34
C ALA A 10 8.60 -14.26 -1.86
N ASP A 11 7.55 -14.50 -2.63
CA ASP A 11 7.54 -14.36 -4.09
C ASP A 11 7.29 -12.93 -4.57
N ALA A 12 6.67 -12.08 -3.74
CA ALA A 12 6.18 -10.75 -4.15
C ALA A 12 6.16 -9.75 -2.98
N PRO A 13 6.48 -8.46 -3.20
CA PRO A 13 6.26 -7.42 -2.19
C PRO A 13 4.79 -7.38 -1.82
N SER A 14 4.50 -7.68 -0.55
CA SER A 14 3.13 -7.84 -0.05
C SER A 14 2.95 -7.04 1.23
N PHE A 15 1.89 -6.24 1.31
CA PHE A 15 1.67 -5.33 2.42
C PHE A 15 0.23 -5.44 2.92
N ARG A 16 0.06 -5.53 4.23
CA ARG A 16 -1.24 -5.28 4.86
C ARG A 16 -1.40 -3.78 5.04
N VAL A 17 -2.45 -3.22 4.44
CA VAL A 17 -2.78 -1.79 4.55
C VAL A 17 -4.06 -1.67 5.35
N VAL A 18 -4.00 -0.95 6.48
CA VAL A 18 -5.16 -0.67 7.34
C VAL A 18 -5.44 0.81 7.31
N LEU A 19 -6.54 1.19 6.66
CA LEU A 19 -7.11 2.52 6.69
C LEU A 19 -8.03 2.63 7.91
N ASP A 20 -7.66 3.51 8.82
CA ASP A 20 -8.43 3.80 10.02
C ASP A 20 -8.49 5.32 10.17
N THR A 21 -9.71 5.84 10.18
CA THR A 21 -10.03 7.25 10.35
C THR A 21 -11.25 7.41 11.24
N HIS A 22 -11.42 8.62 11.81
CA HIS A 22 -12.63 9.02 12.52
C HIS A 22 -13.30 10.24 11.84
N SER A 23 -12.79 10.67 10.69
CA SER A 23 -13.18 11.95 10.07
C SER A 23 -13.84 11.84 8.69
N VAL A 24 -13.70 10.71 7.99
CA VAL A 24 -14.24 10.52 6.64
C VAL A 24 -14.78 9.12 6.42
N ASN A 25 -15.70 8.97 5.48
CA ASN A 25 -16.08 7.65 4.96
C ASN A 25 -15.02 7.15 3.96
N LEU A 26 -14.58 5.91 4.11
CA LEU A 26 -13.55 5.21 3.35
C LEU A 26 -14.12 4.27 2.27
N ASP A 27 -15.44 4.08 2.18
CA ASP A 27 -16.07 3.14 1.24
C ASP A 27 -15.78 3.48 -0.23
N GLY A 28 -15.60 4.77 -0.54
CA GLY A 28 -15.29 5.24 -1.89
C GLY A 28 -13.83 5.01 -2.33
N TYR A 29 -12.94 4.62 -1.42
CA TYR A 29 -11.53 4.40 -1.74
C TYR A 29 -11.30 2.97 -2.22
N ARG A 30 -10.50 2.80 -3.27
CA ARG A 30 -10.10 1.47 -3.77
C ARG A 30 -8.61 1.29 -3.58
N PHE A 31 -8.20 0.19 -2.94
CA PHE A 31 -6.79 -0.06 -2.63
C PHE A 31 -5.94 -0.16 -3.91
N GLU A 32 -6.52 -0.70 -4.98
CA GLU A 32 -5.96 -0.77 -6.33
C GLU A 32 -5.64 0.61 -6.91
N GLU A 33 -6.35 1.65 -6.48
CA GLU A 33 -6.24 3.00 -7.02
C GLU A 33 -5.34 3.91 -6.19
N ILE A 34 -5.36 3.73 -4.87
CA ILE A 34 -4.68 4.64 -3.96
C ILE A 34 -3.34 4.13 -3.48
N VAL A 35 -3.06 2.83 -3.58
CA VAL A 35 -1.79 2.26 -3.10
C VAL A 35 -0.83 2.09 -4.27
N ARG A 36 0.40 2.56 -4.12
CA ARG A 36 1.47 2.43 -5.11
C ARG A 36 2.75 1.95 -4.47
N LEU A 37 3.50 1.12 -5.16
CA LEU A 37 4.88 0.83 -4.81
C LEU A 37 5.77 1.75 -5.67
N ARG A 38 6.56 2.59 -5.01
CA ARG A 38 7.45 3.56 -5.66
C ARG A 38 8.88 3.04 -5.66
N ASP A 39 9.53 3.14 -6.82
CA ASP A 39 10.93 2.79 -7.00
C ASP A 39 11.88 3.95 -6.67
N ALA A 40 13.19 3.67 -6.63
CA ALA A 40 14.21 4.66 -6.30
C ALA A 40 14.35 5.82 -7.32
N ARG A 41 13.75 5.69 -8.52
CA ARG A 41 13.71 6.73 -9.55
C ARG A 41 12.41 7.53 -9.52
N GLY A 42 11.51 7.23 -8.57
CA GLY A 42 10.20 7.85 -8.44
C GLY A 42 9.12 7.24 -9.33
N GLY A 43 9.41 6.15 -10.04
CA GLY A 43 8.42 5.40 -10.80
C GLY A 43 7.44 4.70 -9.86
N GLU A 44 6.15 4.71 -10.19
CA GLU A 44 5.11 4.10 -9.37
C GLU A 44 4.40 2.96 -10.12
N GLN A 45 4.25 1.83 -9.44
CA GLN A 45 3.46 0.70 -9.93
C GLN A 45 2.19 0.52 -9.08
N ALA A 46 1.10 0.13 -9.75
CA ALA A 46 -0.13 -0.29 -9.10
C ALA A 46 0.00 -1.71 -8.53
N PRO A 47 -0.85 -2.11 -7.56
CA PRO A 47 -0.87 -3.48 -7.07
C PRO A 47 -1.19 -4.45 -8.20
N ALA A 48 -0.47 -5.57 -8.26
CA ALA A 48 -0.81 -6.69 -9.12
C ALA A 48 -2.04 -7.46 -8.61
N ALA A 49 -2.26 -7.45 -7.29
CA ALA A 49 -3.45 -8.01 -6.66
C ALA A 49 -3.82 -7.26 -5.38
N VAL A 50 -5.11 -7.28 -5.05
CA VAL A 50 -5.66 -6.87 -3.76
C VAL A 50 -6.51 -8.03 -3.24
N GLU A 51 -6.17 -8.51 -2.05
CA GLU A 51 -6.70 -9.73 -1.47
C GLU A 51 -7.30 -9.42 -0.09
N GLY A 52 -8.41 -10.08 0.25
CA GLY A 52 -9.05 -9.96 1.56
C GLY A 52 -9.48 -8.53 1.90
N ALA A 53 -9.90 -7.75 0.89
CA ALA A 53 -10.41 -6.41 1.13
C ALA A 53 -11.70 -6.47 1.94
N GLU A 54 -11.69 -5.86 3.13
CA GLU A 54 -12.82 -5.88 4.07
C GLU A 54 -12.92 -4.57 4.86
N GLY A 55 -13.94 -4.50 5.72
CA GLY A 55 -14.30 -3.29 6.45
C GLY A 55 -15.17 -2.34 5.64
N SER A 56 -15.73 -1.35 6.33
CA SER A 56 -16.61 -0.32 5.75
C SER A 56 -16.62 0.93 6.61
N GLY A 57 -17.19 2.01 6.09
CA GLY A 57 -17.31 3.28 6.78
C GLY A 57 -15.93 3.84 7.08
N HIS A 58 -15.47 3.77 8.32
CA HIS A 58 -14.29 4.48 8.78
C HIS A 58 -13.09 3.55 9.10
N HIS A 59 -13.25 2.25 8.86
CA HIS A 59 -12.21 1.24 9.02
C HIS A 59 -12.23 0.27 7.84
N ARG A 60 -11.12 0.19 7.10
CA ARG A 60 -10.96 -0.71 5.94
C ARG A 60 -9.56 -1.28 5.89
N GLN A 61 -9.44 -2.53 5.46
CA GLN A 61 -8.13 -3.15 5.27
C GLN A 61 -8.09 -4.07 4.06
N ALA A 62 -6.88 -4.29 3.55
CA ALA A 62 -6.60 -5.27 2.52
C ALA A 62 -5.13 -5.72 2.56
N THR A 63 -4.84 -6.87 1.97
CA THR A 63 -3.49 -7.22 1.57
C THR A 63 -3.28 -6.80 0.12
N VAL A 64 -2.27 -5.99 -0.15
CA VAL A 64 -1.88 -5.58 -1.50
C VAL A 64 -0.59 -6.28 -1.91
N ARG A 65 -0.54 -6.80 -3.14
CA ARG A 65 0.62 -7.52 -3.67
C ARG A 65 1.10 -6.85 -4.95
N PHE A 66 2.41 -6.79 -5.13
CA PHE A 66 3.06 -6.18 -6.29
C PHE A 66 3.98 -7.17 -7.01
N THR A 67 4.45 -6.79 -8.20
CA THR A 67 5.63 -7.38 -8.79
C THR A 67 6.89 -6.73 -8.22
N TRP A 68 7.97 -7.50 -8.05
CA TRP A 68 9.26 -6.91 -7.69
C TRP A 68 9.72 -5.94 -8.79
N PRO A 69 10.16 -4.71 -8.43
CA PRO A 69 10.85 -3.85 -9.37
C PRO A 69 12.15 -4.52 -9.85
N GLU A 70 12.48 -4.32 -11.12
CA GLU A 70 13.74 -4.77 -11.70
C GLU A 70 14.61 -3.57 -12.08
N PRO A 71 15.85 -3.45 -11.55
CA PRO A 71 16.49 -4.38 -10.61
C PRO A 71 15.86 -4.33 -9.21
N LYS A 72 16.01 -5.44 -8.46
CA LYS A 72 15.55 -5.53 -7.07
C LYS A 72 16.07 -4.34 -6.24
N PRO A 73 15.18 -3.55 -5.58
CA PRO A 73 15.60 -2.30 -4.98
C PRO A 73 16.26 -2.51 -3.61
N GLY A 74 17.11 -1.58 -3.19
CA GLY A 74 17.68 -1.56 -1.82
C GLY A 74 16.73 -1.00 -0.76
N GLU A 75 15.62 -0.39 -1.19
CA GLU A 75 14.58 0.19 -0.35
C GLU A 75 13.22 0.01 -1.05
N LEU A 76 12.17 -0.25 -0.27
CA LEU A 76 10.79 -0.28 -0.74
C LEU A 76 10.05 0.94 -0.19
N GLU A 77 9.39 1.69 -1.07
CA GLU A 77 8.49 2.78 -0.69
C GLU A 77 7.03 2.44 -1.04
N LEU A 78 6.16 2.26 -0.06
CA LEU A 78 4.71 2.18 -0.30
C LEU A 78 4.07 3.56 -0.13
N VAL A 79 3.32 4.00 -1.12
CA VAL A 79 2.62 5.29 -1.14
C VAL A 79 1.12 5.04 -1.09
N VAL A 80 0.42 5.69 -0.16
CA VAL A 80 -1.04 5.71 -0.08
C VAL A 80 -1.52 7.12 -0.40
N LYS A 81 -2.34 7.28 -1.44
CA LYS A 81 -2.69 8.57 -2.05
C LYS A 81 -4.09 9.05 -1.68
N GLY A 82 -4.21 10.36 -1.47
CA GLY A 82 -5.47 11.08 -1.45
C GLY A 82 -6.45 10.73 -0.32
N VAL A 83 -6.02 9.99 0.71
CA VAL A 83 -6.91 9.56 1.79
C VAL A 83 -7.10 10.69 2.81
N ALA A 84 -8.36 11.06 3.05
CA ALA A 84 -8.77 12.03 4.07
C ALA A 84 -8.10 13.41 3.91
N GLY A 85 -7.98 13.90 2.66
CA GLY A 85 -7.40 15.21 2.36
C GLY A 85 -5.87 15.27 2.43
N VAL A 86 -5.19 14.15 2.73
CA VAL A 86 -3.73 14.06 2.67
C VAL A 86 -3.31 13.60 1.27
N PRO A 87 -2.49 14.39 0.53
CA PRO A 87 -2.11 14.04 -0.84
C PRO A 87 -1.40 12.68 -0.94
N GLU A 88 -0.40 12.45 -0.09
CA GLU A 88 0.36 11.20 -0.05
C GLU A 88 0.84 10.88 1.36
N ARG A 89 0.84 9.58 1.70
CA ARG A 89 1.46 9.03 2.91
C ARG A 89 2.46 7.95 2.46
N VAL A 90 3.72 8.07 2.87
CA VAL A 90 4.80 7.20 2.39
C VAL A 90 5.36 6.35 3.54
N PHE A 91 5.54 5.07 3.28
CA PHE A 91 6.10 4.07 4.18
C PHE A 91 7.35 3.46 3.55
N ARG A 92 8.42 3.32 4.32
CA ARG A 92 9.74 2.94 3.82
C ARG A 92 10.33 1.76 4.56
N TRP A 93 10.95 0.84 3.82
CA TRP A 93 11.70 -0.29 4.39
C TRP A 93 13.01 -0.48 3.65
N SER A 94 14.12 -0.52 4.40
CA SER A 94 15.42 -0.89 3.84
C SER A 94 15.50 -2.40 3.67
N MET A 95 15.99 -2.82 2.50
CA MET A 95 16.28 -4.21 2.16
C MET A 95 17.76 -4.48 2.41
N LYS A 96 18.12 -4.56 3.69
CA LYS A 96 19.42 -5.09 4.13
C LYS A 96 19.33 -6.59 4.36
#